data_AF-A0A8S9R5L1-F1
#
_entry.id   AF-A0A8S9R5L1-F1
#
_cell.length_a   1.000
_cell.length_b   1.000
_cell.length_c   1.000
_cell.angle_alpha   90.00
_cell.angle_beta   90.00
_cell.angle_gamma   90.00
#
_symmetry.space_group_name_H-M   'P 1'
#
loop_
_entity.id
_entity.type
_entity.pdbx_description
1 polymer ?
#
loop_
_entity_poly.entity_id
_entity_poly.type
_entity_poly.pdbx_seq_one_letter_code
_entity_poly.pdbx_strand_id
1 'polypeptide(L)'
;MKAMCDRFLPSKCSSSSTADEKRDRSTLNGWTVIVNTASSMASGAIRRFQDRVLGPSRTGIPSTTSEIWLLGVCYKISEAESSEEADAGSVLDAFRQDFSSLILITYRRGFEPIGETTYTSDVGWGCMLRSGQMLFAQALLFQRLGRSWRKKESEPSEEEYLEILELFGDSGASAFSIHNLILAGESYGLAAGSWVGPYAVCRSWESLARKKREETDVEHCSCSMAVHIVSGSEDGERGGAPILCIEDVTKTCLEYSEGETEWASVLLLVPLVLGLDKVNPRYIPSLIATFTFPQSLGILGGKPGASTYIVGVQEDKGFYLDPHDVQQVVTVNKETKDADTSSYHCNTLRYVPLESLDPSLALGFYCRDKDDFDDFCIRATKLAGDANGAPLFTVTQSHRGGERGIAETRSVASSTEISGEEHEDDWQLL
;
A
#
# COMPACT_ATOMS: atom_id res chain seq x y z
N MET A 1 9.89 56.21 57.89
CA MET A 1 8.72 56.13 58.77
C MET A 1 8.58 54.69 59.23
N LYS A 2 8.68 54.46 60.56
CA LYS A 2 8.44 53.23 61.36
C LYS A 2 8.85 51.89 60.71
N ALA A 3 9.97 51.25 61.05
CA ALA A 3 10.31 50.64 62.36
C ALA A 3 9.16 49.71 62.84
N MET A 4 9.38 48.47 63.27
CA MET A 4 10.57 47.75 63.71
C MET A 4 10.10 46.35 64.13
N CYS A 5 10.99 45.35 64.06
CA CYS A 5 11.23 44.31 65.09
C CYS A 5 10.07 43.37 65.47
N ASP A 6 10.25 42.07 65.70
CA ASP A 6 11.36 41.27 66.24
C ASP A 6 10.83 39.80 66.25
N ARG A 7 11.57 38.67 66.34
CA ARG A 7 12.95 38.36 66.73
C ARG A 7 13.22 36.86 66.42
N PHE A 8 14.42 36.56 65.90
CA PHE A 8 15.37 35.50 66.30
C PHE A 8 14.90 34.02 66.43
N LEU A 9 15.34 33.06 65.59
CA LEU A 9 16.65 32.32 65.50
C LEU A 9 16.93 31.38 66.71
N PRO A 10 17.79 30.32 66.61
CA PRO A 10 18.26 29.49 65.49
C PRO A 10 18.40 27.96 65.83
N SER A 11 18.89 27.16 64.86
CA SER A 11 19.97 26.14 65.00
C SER A 11 19.72 24.73 64.42
N LYS A 12 20.82 24.18 63.90
CA LYS A 12 21.02 22.96 63.11
C LYS A 12 21.01 21.69 63.97
N CYS A 13 20.56 20.55 63.44
CA CYS A 13 21.40 19.38 63.09
C CYS A 13 20.61 18.13 62.68
N SER A 14 21.29 17.34 61.86
CA SER A 14 21.02 16.03 61.25
C SER A 14 20.41 14.92 62.11
N SER A 15 19.61 14.04 61.48
CA SER A 15 19.85 12.58 61.50
C SER A 15 18.96 11.84 60.49
N SER A 16 19.48 10.70 60.05
CA SER A 16 19.00 9.75 59.03
C SER A 16 17.81 8.87 59.46
N SER A 17 16.99 8.46 58.50
CA SER A 17 16.74 7.05 58.10
C SER A 17 15.28 6.76 57.67
N THR A 18 15.19 6.22 56.44
CA THR A 18 14.26 5.18 55.94
C THR A 18 12.79 5.19 56.35
N ALA A 19 11.92 5.46 55.38
CA ALA A 19 10.59 4.84 55.27
C ALA A 19 10.31 4.51 53.80
N ASP A 20 10.08 3.23 53.54
CA ASP A 20 9.68 2.62 52.27
C ASP A 20 8.39 3.24 51.69
N GLU A 21 8.44 3.77 50.47
CA GLU A 21 7.27 3.89 49.60
C GLU A 21 7.35 2.80 48.51
N LYS A 22 6.76 1.64 48.79
CA LYS A 22 6.35 0.69 47.75
C LYS A 22 5.21 1.34 46.95
N ARG A 23 5.53 2.00 45.83
CA ARG A 23 4.52 2.35 44.81
C ARG A 23 4.16 1.11 44.01
N ASP A 24 2.86 0.86 43.98
CA ASP A 24 2.16 -0.18 43.23
C ASP A 24 2.60 -0.27 41.77
N ARG A 25 3.33 -1.34 41.43
CA ARG A 25 3.53 -1.84 40.05
C ARG A 25 2.41 -2.78 39.59
N SER A 26 1.36 -2.97 40.40
CA SER A 26 0.31 -3.97 40.15
C SER A 26 -0.83 -3.46 39.24
N THR A 27 -1.09 -2.16 39.25
CA THR A 27 -2.24 -1.55 38.54
C THR A 27 -1.96 -1.25 37.07
N LEU A 28 -0.71 -1.00 36.66
CA LEU A 28 -0.37 -0.77 35.24
C LEU A 28 -0.57 -2.04 34.39
N ASN A 29 -0.16 -3.21 34.92
CA ASN A 29 -0.28 -4.49 34.23
C ASN A 29 -1.74 -4.94 34.06
N GLY A 30 -2.61 -4.61 35.01
CA GLY A 30 -4.04 -4.95 34.93
C GLY A 30 -4.77 -4.22 33.81
N TRP A 31 -4.46 -2.93 33.60
CA TRP A 31 -5.03 -2.15 32.50
C TRP A 31 -4.52 -2.62 31.13
N THR A 32 -3.22 -2.89 30.99
CA THR A 32 -2.67 -3.44 29.74
C THR A 32 -3.28 -4.81 29.42
N VAL A 33 -3.49 -5.69 30.40
CA VAL A 33 -4.13 -7.00 30.20
C VAL A 33 -5.60 -6.85 29.81
N ILE A 34 -6.36 -5.97 30.46
CA ILE A 34 -7.79 -5.74 30.12
C ILE A 34 -7.93 -5.13 28.72
N VAL A 35 -7.09 -4.15 28.37
CA VAL A 35 -7.08 -3.50 27.05
C VAL A 35 -6.65 -4.50 25.97
N ASN A 36 -5.61 -5.30 26.20
CA ASN A 36 -5.19 -6.35 25.27
C ASN A 36 -6.27 -7.43 25.10
N THR A 37 -6.99 -7.78 26.17
CA THR A 37 -8.12 -8.72 26.11
C THR A 37 -9.28 -8.14 25.31
N ALA A 38 -9.64 -6.87 25.52
CA ALA A 38 -10.69 -6.19 24.77
C ALA A 38 -10.34 -6.01 23.28
N SER A 39 -9.09 -5.69 22.97
CA SER A 39 -8.56 -5.62 21.60
C SER A 39 -8.55 -7.00 20.93
N SER A 40 -8.18 -8.05 21.66
CA SER A 40 -8.25 -9.44 21.19
C SER A 40 -9.70 -9.88 20.91
N MET A 41 -10.65 -9.53 21.79
CA MET A 41 -12.07 -9.84 21.60
C MET A 41 -12.68 -9.09 20.40
N ALA A 42 -12.34 -7.81 20.24
CA ALA A 42 -12.76 -7.02 19.08
C ALA A 42 -12.17 -7.56 17.78
N SER A 43 -10.87 -7.91 17.78
CA SER A 43 -10.21 -8.58 16.65
C SER A 43 -10.90 -9.90 16.31
N GLY A 44 -11.25 -10.71 17.31
CA GLY A 44 -11.96 -11.97 17.10
C GLY A 44 -13.36 -11.79 16.47
N ALA A 45 -14.09 -10.73 16.83
CA ALA A 45 -15.39 -10.44 16.23
C ALA A 45 -15.27 -9.93 14.79
N ILE A 46 -14.31 -9.05 14.52
CA ILE A 46 -14.02 -8.53 13.18
C ILE A 46 -13.52 -9.65 12.28
N ARG A 47 -12.61 -10.49 12.77
CA ARG A 47 -12.09 -11.63 12.03
C ARG A 47 -13.17 -12.63 11.67
N ARG A 48 -14.13 -12.91 12.55
CA ARG A 48 -15.31 -13.72 12.22
C ARG A 48 -16.21 -13.08 11.16
N PHE A 49 -16.35 -11.76 11.17
CA PHE A 49 -17.06 -11.05 10.10
C PHE A 49 -16.31 -11.19 8.77
N GLN A 50 -14.99 -11.17 8.81
CA GLN A 50 -14.17 -11.27 7.60
C GLN A 50 -14.05 -12.66 7.04
N ASP A 51 -13.97 -13.68 7.90
CA ASP A 51 -14.09 -15.06 7.46
C ASP A 51 -15.45 -15.33 6.78
N ARG A 52 -16.49 -14.54 7.11
CA ARG A 52 -17.78 -14.58 6.38
C ARG A 52 -17.73 -13.83 5.05
N VAL A 53 -16.98 -12.74 4.94
CA VAL A 53 -16.87 -11.91 3.73
C VAL A 53 -15.88 -12.50 2.74
N LEU A 54 -14.65 -12.78 3.16
CA LEU A 54 -13.56 -13.34 2.35
C LEU A 54 -13.66 -14.88 2.21
N GLY A 55 -14.50 -15.55 3.01
CA GLY A 55 -14.50 -17.01 3.15
C GLY A 55 -13.52 -17.47 4.22
N PRO A 56 -13.52 -18.77 4.61
CA PRO A 56 -12.62 -19.26 5.65
C PRO A 56 -11.17 -18.97 5.26
N SER A 57 -10.47 -18.22 6.10
CA SER A 57 -9.07 -17.86 5.88
C SER A 57 -8.23 -19.13 5.72
N ARG A 58 -7.71 -19.34 4.50
CA ARG A 58 -6.83 -20.47 4.20
C ARG A 58 -5.42 -20.08 4.59
N THR A 59 -4.77 -20.90 5.40
CA THR A 59 -3.43 -20.61 5.92
C THR A 59 -2.41 -21.62 5.40
N GLY A 60 -1.15 -21.20 5.35
CA GLY A 60 -0.03 -22.03 4.89
C GLY A 60 0.21 -21.92 3.39
N ILE A 61 0.87 -22.94 2.85
CA ILE A 61 1.33 -22.98 1.46
C ILE A 61 0.34 -23.82 0.65
N PRO A 62 -0.29 -23.26 -0.40
CA PRO A 62 -1.26 -23.98 -1.20
C PRO A 62 -0.76 -25.23 -1.94
N SER A 63 0.50 -25.25 -2.35
CA SER A 63 1.09 -26.31 -3.16
C SER A 63 2.56 -26.53 -2.79
N THR A 64 3.02 -27.78 -2.80
CA THR A 64 4.40 -28.15 -2.48
C THR A 64 5.29 -28.32 -3.71
N THR A 65 4.77 -28.05 -4.90
CA THR A 65 5.45 -28.36 -6.18
C THR A 65 5.53 -27.18 -7.13
N SER A 66 4.66 -26.17 -6.97
CA SER A 66 4.66 -24.97 -7.80
C SER A 66 5.50 -23.86 -7.20
N GLU A 67 6.09 -23.04 -8.06
CA GLU A 67 6.85 -21.86 -7.66
C GLU A 67 5.96 -20.80 -7.01
N ILE A 68 6.53 -20.06 -6.06
CA ILE A 68 5.91 -18.92 -5.41
C ILE A 68 6.57 -17.65 -5.93
N TRP A 69 5.76 -16.69 -6.37
CA TRP A 69 6.23 -15.35 -6.68
C TRP A 69 5.81 -14.39 -5.57
N LEU A 70 6.78 -13.67 -5.00
CA LEU A 70 6.54 -12.67 -3.95
C LEU A 70 7.21 -11.37 -4.38
N LEU A 71 6.42 -10.36 -4.76
CA LEU A 71 6.91 -9.03 -5.17
C LEU A 71 8.16 -9.08 -6.07
N GLY A 72 8.08 -9.79 -7.21
CA GLY A 72 9.17 -9.90 -8.18
C GLY A 72 10.22 -10.98 -7.92
N VAL A 73 10.16 -11.69 -6.78
CA VAL A 73 11.10 -12.77 -6.43
C VAL A 73 10.45 -14.13 -6.57
N CYS A 74 11.12 -15.05 -7.27
CA CYS A 74 10.68 -16.42 -7.49
C CYS A 74 11.32 -17.39 -6.49
N TYR A 75 10.48 -18.17 -5.79
CA TYR A 75 10.87 -19.25 -4.89
C TYR A 75 10.40 -20.58 -5.46
N LYS A 76 11.33 -21.40 -5.96
CA LYS A 76 11.03 -22.69 -6.58
C LYS A 76 11.04 -23.79 -5.53
N ILE A 77 9.86 -24.27 -5.16
CA ILE A 77 9.72 -25.40 -4.23
C ILE A 77 9.98 -26.70 -4.99
N SER A 78 10.90 -27.54 -4.51
CA SER A 78 11.21 -28.84 -5.13
C SER A 78 10.68 -30.01 -4.29
N GLU A 79 10.18 -31.07 -4.92
CA GLU A 79 9.60 -32.26 -4.24
C GLU A 79 10.62 -33.02 -3.37
N ALA A 80 11.92 -32.87 -3.64
CA ALA A 80 13.00 -33.57 -2.94
C ALA A 80 13.18 -33.14 -1.47
N GLU A 81 12.52 -32.07 -1.06
CA GLU A 81 12.55 -31.53 0.31
C GLU A 81 11.45 -32.09 1.22
N SER A 82 10.65 -33.04 0.74
CA SER A 82 9.59 -33.70 1.55
C SER A 82 10.04 -35.00 2.25
N SER A 83 11.27 -35.45 2.02
CA SER A 83 11.89 -36.51 2.82
C SER A 83 12.61 -35.91 4.01
N GLU A 84 12.21 -36.32 5.21
CA GLU A 84 12.89 -36.07 6.48
C GLU A 84 14.40 -36.32 6.36
N GLU A 85 15.20 -35.28 6.12
CA GLU A 85 16.60 -35.09 6.52
C GLU A 85 17.24 -33.84 5.82
N ALA A 86 17.34 -32.76 6.60
CA ALA A 86 18.38 -31.72 6.57
C ALA A 86 18.54 -30.67 5.44
N ASP A 87 17.79 -30.64 4.33
CA ASP A 87 17.93 -29.54 3.33
C ASP A 87 16.62 -28.88 2.85
N ALA A 88 15.47 -29.32 3.38
CA ALA A 88 14.14 -28.72 3.19
C ALA A 88 13.94 -27.35 3.85
N GLY A 89 14.99 -26.82 4.49
CA GLY A 89 14.98 -25.64 5.36
C GLY A 89 15.64 -24.41 4.76
N SER A 90 15.88 -24.33 3.44
CA SER A 90 16.57 -23.17 2.85
C SER A 90 15.64 -22.28 2.01
N VAL A 91 14.97 -22.80 0.98
CA VAL A 91 14.14 -21.99 0.07
C VAL A 91 12.85 -21.56 0.74
N LEU A 92 12.16 -22.49 1.41
CA LEU A 92 10.89 -22.18 2.05
C LEU A 92 11.07 -21.26 3.25
N ASP A 93 12.18 -21.41 3.99
CA ASP A 93 12.50 -20.51 5.09
C ASP A 93 12.94 -19.14 4.58
N ALA A 94 13.64 -19.05 3.44
CA ALA A 94 13.89 -17.78 2.76
C ALA A 94 12.59 -17.10 2.31
N PHE A 95 11.62 -17.84 1.78
CA PHE A 95 10.28 -17.32 1.46
C PHE A 95 9.55 -16.82 2.70
N ARG A 96 9.52 -17.62 3.78
CA ARG A 96 8.88 -17.24 5.04
C ARG A 96 9.52 -16.00 5.65
N GLN A 97 10.85 -15.91 5.61
CA GLN A 97 11.60 -14.76 6.07
C GLN A 97 11.30 -13.51 5.22
N ASP A 98 11.16 -13.66 3.91
CA ASP A 98 10.75 -12.56 3.03
C ASP A 98 9.35 -12.08 3.36
N PHE A 99 8.39 -13.00 3.43
CA PHE A 99 7.01 -12.68 3.79
C PHE A 99 6.90 -12.01 5.17
N SER A 100 7.60 -12.54 6.18
CA SER A 100 7.58 -11.97 7.54
C SER A 100 8.28 -10.61 7.64
N SER A 101 9.17 -10.29 6.69
CA SER A 101 9.85 -9.00 6.63
C SER A 101 8.98 -7.89 6.05
N LEU A 102 7.89 -8.22 5.37
CA LEU A 102 6.96 -7.23 4.82
C LEU A 102 6.31 -6.41 5.94
N ILE A 103 6.08 -5.12 5.66
CA ILE A 103 5.45 -4.21 6.61
C ILE A 103 3.93 -4.45 6.60
N LEU A 104 3.42 -4.96 7.73
CA LEU A 104 2.00 -5.05 8.02
C LEU A 104 1.55 -3.78 8.75
N ILE A 105 0.45 -3.17 8.30
CA ILE A 105 -0.22 -2.09 9.03
C ILE A 105 -1.68 -2.49 9.18
N THR A 106 -2.15 -2.56 10.41
CA THR A 106 -3.51 -3.01 10.74
C THR A 106 -4.35 -1.89 11.34
N TYR A 107 -5.60 -2.20 11.67
CA TYR A 107 -6.46 -1.33 12.46
C TYR A 107 -5.82 -0.96 13.79
N ARG A 108 -5.95 0.32 14.14
CA ARG A 108 -5.41 0.90 15.36
C ARG A 108 -6.50 1.54 16.20
N ARG A 109 -6.26 1.58 17.51
CA ARG A 109 -7.11 2.22 18.52
C ARG A 109 -6.28 3.15 19.40
N GLY A 110 -6.92 4.22 19.86
CA GLY A 110 -6.35 5.17 20.81
C GLY A 110 -5.36 6.14 20.19
N PHE A 111 -5.41 6.35 18.88
CA PHE A 111 -4.72 7.47 18.25
C PHE A 111 -5.49 8.78 18.48
N GLU A 112 -4.81 9.91 18.29
CA GLU A 112 -5.41 11.24 18.43
C GLU A 112 -6.57 11.45 17.45
N PRO A 113 -7.61 12.23 17.79
CA PRO A 113 -8.72 12.47 16.88
C PRO A 113 -8.28 12.97 15.49
N ILE A 114 -8.94 12.47 14.45
CA ILE A 114 -8.62 12.83 13.06
C ILE A 114 -9.28 14.18 12.73
N GLY A 115 -8.49 15.23 12.57
CA GLY A 115 -8.99 16.59 12.31
C GLY A 115 -9.99 17.04 13.38
N GLU A 116 -11.13 17.56 12.96
CA GLU A 116 -12.22 17.99 13.85
C GLU A 116 -13.19 16.85 14.24
N THR A 117 -12.88 15.60 13.87
CA THR A 117 -13.76 14.46 14.17
C THR A 117 -13.50 13.89 15.57
N THR A 118 -14.33 12.92 15.99
CA THR A 118 -14.15 12.18 17.24
C THR A 118 -13.55 10.78 17.03
N TYR A 119 -13.14 10.44 15.81
CA TYR A 119 -12.59 9.12 15.50
C TYR A 119 -11.17 8.98 16.06
N THR A 120 -11.04 8.08 17.03
CA THR A 120 -9.77 7.65 17.66
C THR A 120 -9.42 6.19 17.32
N SER A 121 -10.12 5.63 16.33
CA SER A 121 -9.90 4.30 15.79
C SER A 121 -10.40 4.20 14.36
N ASP A 122 -9.70 3.42 13.54
CA ASP A 122 -10.06 3.15 12.15
C ASP A 122 -10.72 1.78 11.94
N VAL A 123 -11.05 1.11 13.05
CA VAL A 123 -11.70 -0.19 13.05
C VAL A 123 -13.03 -0.16 12.29
N GLY A 124 -13.15 -1.05 11.30
CA GLY A 124 -14.38 -1.23 10.51
C GLY A 124 -14.50 -0.35 9.28
N TRP A 125 -13.58 0.61 9.05
CA TRP A 125 -13.65 1.51 7.89
C TRP A 125 -12.29 1.78 7.23
N GLY A 126 -11.17 1.75 7.98
CA GLY A 126 -9.84 2.11 7.48
C GLY A 126 -9.11 1.05 6.64
N CYS A 127 -9.71 -0.10 6.31
CA CYS A 127 -8.97 -1.25 5.79
C CYS A 127 -8.27 -0.98 4.45
N MET A 128 -8.91 -0.22 3.56
CA MET A 128 -8.30 0.19 2.29
C MET A 128 -7.16 1.18 2.51
N LEU A 129 -7.29 2.10 3.48
CA LEU A 129 -6.23 3.04 3.84
C LEU A 129 -5.00 2.30 4.37
N ARG A 130 -5.21 1.32 5.25
CA ARG A 130 -4.12 0.47 5.78
C ARG A 130 -3.45 -0.36 4.69
N SER A 131 -4.23 -0.93 3.77
CA SER A 131 -3.68 -1.65 2.62
C SER A 131 -2.83 -0.73 1.75
N GLY A 132 -3.30 0.50 1.48
CA GLY A 132 -2.53 1.52 0.78
C GLY A 132 -1.25 1.91 1.52
N GLN A 133 -1.30 2.08 2.85
CA GLN A 133 -0.11 2.35 3.67
C GLN A 133 0.90 1.21 3.58
N MET A 134 0.48 -0.06 3.59
CA MET A 134 1.39 -1.19 3.42
C MET A 134 2.11 -1.17 2.07
N LEU A 135 1.39 -0.91 0.97
CA LEU A 135 2.01 -0.81 -0.35
C LEU A 135 3.01 0.36 -0.44
N PHE A 136 2.62 1.53 0.08
CA PHE A 136 3.49 2.70 0.08
C PHE A 136 4.72 2.51 0.99
N ALA A 137 4.54 1.88 2.16
CA ALA A 137 5.63 1.52 3.06
C ALA A 137 6.60 0.53 2.40
N GLN A 138 6.09 -0.43 1.65
CA GLN A 138 6.90 -1.38 0.90
C GLN A 138 7.74 -0.69 -0.19
N ALA A 139 7.17 0.32 -0.88
CA ALA A 139 7.89 1.12 -1.85
C ALA A 139 9.06 1.90 -1.20
N LEU A 140 8.81 2.55 -0.06
CA LEU A 140 9.86 3.25 0.70
C LEU A 140 10.94 2.29 1.23
N LEU A 141 10.54 1.10 1.68
CA LEU A 141 11.47 0.06 2.10
C LEU A 141 12.38 -0.36 0.94
N PHE A 142 11.83 -0.56 -0.26
CA PHE A 142 12.61 -0.90 -1.44
C PHE A 142 13.52 0.24 -1.89
N GLN A 143 13.06 1.49 -1.75
CA GLN A 143 13.87 2.66 -2.08
C GLN A 143 15.09 2.80 -1.16
N ARG A 144 14.91 2.67 0.15
CA ARG A 144 15.96 2.95 1.15
C ARG A 144 16.84 1.72 1.43
N LEU A 145 16.22 0.55 1.63
CA LEU A 145 16.92 -0.67 2.04
C LEU A 145 17.04 -1.74 0.94
N GLY A 146 16.27 -1.60 -0.15
CA GLY A 146 16.29 -2.53 -1.28
C GLY A 146 15.37 -3.74 -1.11
N ARG A 147 14.98 -4.36 -2.25
CA ARG A 147 14.09 -5.53 -2.29
C ARG A 147 14.64 -6.75 -1.55
N SER A 148 15.96 -6.90 -1.48
CA SER A 148 16.65 -8.00 -0.81
C SER A 148 16.73 -7.87 0.71
N TRP A 149 16.34 -6.72 1.28
CA TRP A 149 16.35 -6.52 2.72
C TRP A 149 15.41 -7.50 3.44
N ARG A 150 15.83 -7.98 4.62
CA ARG A 150 15.04 -8.88 5.48
C ARG A 150 15.17 -8.41 6.92
N LYS A 151 14.05 -8.46 7.65
CA LYS A 151 14.03 -8.19 9.09
C LYS A 151 14.79 -9.28 9.83
N LYS A 152 15.67 -8.87 10.73
CA LYS A 152 16.40 -9.76 11.64
C LYS A 152 15.71 -9.76 12.99
N GLU A 153 15.22 -10.91 13.45
CA GLU A 153 14.48 -11.00 14.73
C GLU A 153 15.38 -10.84 15.97
N SER A 154 16.66 -11.19 15.85
CA SER A 154 17.62 -11.23 16.97
C SER A 154 18.53 -10.00 17.07
N GLU A 155 18.38 -9.03 16.17
CA GLU A 155 19.21 -7.82 16.13
C GLU A 155 18.35 -6.57 16.35
N PRO A 156 18.93 -5.50 16.92
CA PRO A 156 18.25 -4.22 17.00
C PRO A 156 17.84 -3.76 15.60
N SER A 157 16.68 -3.11 15.52
CA SER A 157 16.17 -2.62 14.26
C SER A 157 17.11 -1.56 13.67
N GLU A 158 17.35 -1.64 12.35
CA GLU A 158 18.15 -0.66 11.62
C GLU A 158 17.48 0.73 11.69
N GLU A 159 18.29 1.78 11.82
CA GLU A 159 17.78 3.16 12.00
C GLU A 159 16.91 3.60 10.82
N GLU A 160 17.36 3.36 9.59
CA GLU A 160 16.61 3.67 8.37
C GLU A 160 15.25 2.94 8.30
N TYR A 161 15.17 1.72 8.83
CA TYR A 161 13.91 0.97 8.92
C TYR A 161 12.96 1.57 9.97
N LEU A 162 13.48 1.98 11.13
CA LEU A 162 12.68 2.68 12.14
C LEU A 162 12.16 4.02 11.62
N GLU A 163 12.99 4.76 10.86
CA GLU A 163 12.57 6.00 10.20
C GLU A 163 11.43 5.76 9.22
N ILE A 164 11.44 4.66 8.45
CA ILE A 164 10.32 4.32 7.57
C ILE A 164 9.05 4.12 8.40
N LEU A 165 9.09 3.33 9.48
CA LEU A 165 7.91 3.08 10.30
C LEU A 165 7.36 4.33 10.98
N GLU A 166 8.24 5.23 11.43
CA GLU A 166 7.87 6.50 12.05
C GLU A 166 7.00 7.36 11.12
N LEU A 167 7.23 7.30 9.80
CA LEU A 167 6.42 8.02 8.82
C LEU A 167 4.97 7.53 8.77
N PHE A 168 4.67 6.30 9.18
CA PHE A 168 3.33 5.70 9.17
C PHE A 168 2.66 5.64 10.55
N GLY A 169 3.26 6.27 11.57
CA GLY A 169 2.64 6.38 12.90
C GLY A 169 1.24 6.98 12.84
N ASP A 170 0.35 6.57 13.74
CA ASP A 170 -1.04 7.06 13.79
C ASP A 170 -1.14 8.43 14.49
N SER A 171 -0.40 9.40 13.98
CA SER A 171 -0.37 10.78 14.48
C SER A 171 -0.32 11.76 13.33
N GLY A 172 -0.92 12.95 13.49
CA GLY A 172 -0.79 14.04 12.52
C GLY A 172 0.67 14.46 12.27
N ALA A 173 1.57 14.18 13.21
CA ALA A 173 3.00 14.44 13.06
C ALA A 173 3.70 13.52 12.03
N SER A 174 3.21 12.28 11.88
CA SER A 174 3.79 11.30 10.95
C SER A 174 3.35 11.58 9.52
N ALA A 175 4.30 11.72 8.58
CA ALA A 175 4.04 12.22 7.23
C ALA A 175 2.97 11.44 6.45
N PHE A 176 2.98 10.11 6.58
CA PHE A 176 2.11 9.17 5.88
C PHE A 176 1.11 8.47 6.82
N SER A 177 0.75 9.15 7.91
CA SER A 177 -0.28 8.70 8.84
C SER A 177 -1.66 8.62 8.19
N ILE A 178 -2.56 7.86 8.82
CA ILE A 178 -3.96 7.80 8.42
C ILE A 178 -4.62 9.20 8.46
N HIS A 179 -4.21 10.05 9.41
CA HIS A 179 -4.67 11.43 9.53
C HIS A 179 -4.33 12.24 8.28
N ASN A 180 -3.04 12.23 7.90
CA ASN A 180 -2.56 13.00 6.76
C ASN A 180 -3.08 12.45 5.43
N LEU A 181 -3.26 11.14 5.32
CA LEU A 181 -3.85 10.51 4.13
C LEU A 181 -5.31 10.90 3.93
N ILE A 182 -6.12 10.93 5.00
CA ILE A 182 -7.52 11.37 4.91
C ILE A 182 -7.59 12.84 4.49
N LEU A 183 -6.77 13.71 5.10
CA LEU A 183 -6.74 15.13 4.76
C LEU A 183 -6.31 15.39 3.31
N ALA A 184 -5.32 14.65 2.81
CA ALA A 184 -4.85 14.79 1.42
C ALA A 184 -5.85 14.23 0.39
N GLY A 185 -6.73 13.32 0.80
CA GLY A 185 -7.73 12.66 -0.04
C GLY A 185 -9.14 13.23 0.04
N GLU A 186 -9.37 14.34 0.77
CA GLU A 186 -10.70 14.92 0.96
C GLU A 186 -11.39 15.23 -0.38
N SER A 187 -10.65 15.73 -1.37
CA SER A 187 -11.15 15.99 -2.73
C SER A 187 -11.59 14.74 -3.50
N TYR A 188 -11.14 13.56 -3.06
CA TYR A 188 -11.50 12.26 -3.61
C TYR A 188 -12.50 11.50 -2.72
N GLY A 189 -13.10 12.19 -1.73
CA GLY A 189 -14.14 11.65 -0.86
C GLY A 189 -13.63 10.84 0.32
N LEU A 190 -12.34 10.93 0.68
CA LEU A 190 -11.86 10.34 1.92
C LEU A 190 -12.41 11.12 3.12
N ALA A 191 -13.02 10.39 4.04
CA ALA A 191 -13.52 10.93 5.30
C ALA A 191 -13.39 9.86 6.39
N ALA A 192 -13.12 10.30 7.62
CA ALA A 192 -13.07 9.39 8.76
C ALA A 192 -14.42 8.69 8.95
N GLY A 193 -14.40 7.36 9.08
CA GLY A 193 -15.60 6.52 9.19
C GLY A 193 -16.15 5.98 7.88
N SER A 194 -15.64 6.44 6.73
CA SER A 194 -16.11 6.01 5.42
C SER A 194 -15.15 5.01 4.78
N TRP A 195 -15.70 3.97 4.15
CA TRP A 195 -14.92 3.09 3.28
C TRP A 195 -14.69 3.75 1.93
N VAL A 196 -13.50 3.54 1.35
CA VAL A 196 -13.10 4.08 0.05
C VAL A 196 -12.52 2.99 -0.85
N GLY A 197 -12.71 3.13 -2.15
CA GLY A 197 -12.18 2.21 -3.15
C GLY A 197 -10.71 2.48 -3.51
N PRO A 198 -10.06 1.56 -4.25
CA PRO A 198 -8.65 1.66 -4.61
C PRO A 198 -8.29 2.95 -5.38
N TYR A 199 -9.14 3.38 -6.32
CA TYR A 199 -8.89 4.60 -7.10
C TYR A 199 -8.70 5.84 -6.21
N ALA A 200 -9.64 6.08 -5.28
CA ALA A 200 -9.57 7.22 -4.38
C ALA A 200 -8.32 7.18 -3.49
N VAL A 201 -7.92 5.99 -3.01
CA VAL A 201 -6.70 5.83 -2.22
C VAL A 201 -5.44 6.10 -3.06
N CYS A 202 -5.37 5.62 -4.29
CA CYS A 202 -4.25 5.91 -5.19
C CYS A 202 -4.09 7.41 -5.44
N ARG A 203 -5.19 8.11 -5.76
CA ARG A 203 -5.18 9.58 -5.93
C ARG A 203 -4.82 10.33 -4.65
N SER A 204 -5.20 9.79 -3.49
CA SER A 204 -4.84 10.37 -2.18
C SER A 204 -3.34 10.24 -1.90
N TRP A 205 -2.71 9.13 -2.28
CA TRP A 205 -1.25 8.97 -2.19
C TRP A 205 -0.49 9.94 -3.10
N GLU A 206 -0.94 10.13 -4.33
CA GLU A 206 -0.37 11.14 -5.24
C GLU A 206 -0.45 12.54 -4.64
N SER A 207 -1.63 12.91 -4.12
CA SER A 207 -1.86 14.20 -3.46
C SER A 207 -0.98 14.38 -2.22
N LEU A 208 -0.89 13.35 -1.37
CA LEU A 208 -0.10 13.40 -0.13
C LEU A 208 1.40 13.49 -0.42
N ALA A 209 1.92 12.68 -1.35
CA ALA A 209 3.33 12.70 -1.71
C ALA A 209 3.76 14.07 -2.26
N ARG A 210 2.94 14.66 -3.14
CA ARG A 210 3.17 16.01 -3.67
C ARG A 210 3.15 17.06 -2.55
N LYS A 211 2.14 17.03 -1.68
CA LYS A 211 2.04 17.99 -0.56
C LYS A 211 3.23 17.89 0.39
N LYS A 212 3.65 16.67 0.75
CA LYS A 212 4.81 16.47 1.64
C LYS A 212 6.12 16.93 1.02
N ARG A 213 6.25 16.81 -0.30
CA ARG A 213 7.39 17.38 -1.02
C ARG A 213 7.41 18.91 -0.93
N GLU A 214 6.27 19.56 -1.13
CA GLU A 214 6.16 21.03 -1.07
C GLU A 214 6.37 21.59 0.35
N GLU A 215 6.02 20.82 1.39
CA GLU A 215 6.17 21.21 2.80
C GLU A 215 7.60 21.08 3.34
N THR A 216 8.46 20.29 2.70
CA THR A 216 9.79 19.98 3.24
C THR A 216 10.88 20.77 2.52
N ASP A 217 11.71 21.52 3.25
CA ASP A 217 12.95 22.11 2.70
C ASP A 217 13.87 20.99 2.16
N VAL A 218 14.60 21.31 1.08
CA VAL A 218 15.36 20.40 0.21
C VAL A 218 16.27 19.39 0.96
N GLU A 219 16.75 19.72 2.16
CA GLU A 219 17.67 18.87 2.93
C GLU A 219 17.03 17.69 3.68
N HIS A 220 15.70 17.66 3.87
CA HIS A 220 15.03 16.62 4.68
C HIS A 220 13.73 16.04 4.08
N CYS A 221 13.62 15.95 2.75
CA CYS A 221 12.44 15.40 2.07
C CYS A 221 12.05 14.00 2.58
N SER A 222 10.92 13.93 3.29
CA SER A 222 10.36 12.65 3.79
C SER A 222 9.87 11.74 2.66
N CYS A 223 9.61 12.30 1.48
CA CYS A 223 9.27 11.60 0.24
C CYS A 223 10.15 12.08 -0.92
N SER A 224 11.15 11.30 -1.33
CA SER A 224 11.92 11.59 -2.55
C SER A 224 11.39 10.83 -3.79
N MET A 225 10.32 10.05 -3.62
CA MET A 225 9.71 9.23 -4.67
C MET A 225 8.52 9.97 -5.30
N ALA A 226 8.51 10.03 -6.64
CA ALA A 226 7.37 10.49 -7.41
C ALA A 226 6.24 9.45 -7.36
N VAL A 227 4.98 9.89 -7.35
CA VAL A 227 3.82 9.00 -7.44
C VAL A 227 3.06 9.34 -8.71
N HIS A 228 2.82 8.34 -9.56
CA HIS A 228 2.13 8.53 -10.83
C HIS A 228 0.97 7.54 -10.95
N ILE A 229 -0.19 8.05 -11.32
CA ILE A 229 -1.42 7.26 -11.46
C ILE A 229 -1.65 6.96 -12.93
N VAL A 230 -1.65 5.68 -13.28
CA VAL A 230 -1.93 5.21 -14.63
C VAL A 230 -3.45 5.13 -14.80
N SER A 231 -4.01 6.11 -15.50
CA SER A 231 -5.44 6.21 -15.82
C SER A 231 -5.65 6.34 -17.34
N GLY A 232 -6.90 6.25 -17.80
CA GLY A 232 -7.26 6.52 -19.20
C GLY A 232 -7.33 8.02 -19.50
N SER A 233 -7.48 8.40 -20.76
CA SER A 233 -7.80 9.79 -21.14
C SER A 233 -9.10 10.23 -20.46
N GLU A 234 -9.11 11.40 -19.82
CA GLU A 234 -10.22 11.92 -19.00
C GLU A 234 -10.48 11.08 -17.72
N ASP A 235 -9.43 10.76 -16.95
CA ASP A 235 -9.54 10.14 -15.60
C ASP A 235 -10.36 8.82 -15.53
N GLY A 236 -10.46 8.11 -16.66
CA GLY A 236 -11.20 6.84 -16.76
C GLY A 236 -12.70 6.97 -17.09
N GLU A 237 -13.20 8.18 -17.39
CA GLU A 237 -14.61 8.42 -17.70
C GLU A 237 -15.10 7.75 -18.99
N ARG A 238 -14.21 7.45 -19.93
CA ARG A 238 -14.56 6.85 -21.24
C ARG A 238 -14.47 5.33 -21.30
N GLY A 239 -14.12 4.68 -20.20
CA GLY A 239 -13.87 3.23 -20.18
C GLY A 239 -12.67 2.81 -21.02
N GLY A 240 -12.28 1.54 -20.89
CA GLY A 240 -11.09 0.96 -21.54
C GLY A 240 -9.92 0.73 -20.58
N ALA A 241 -8.89 0.05 -21.08
CA ALA A 241 -7.69 -0.23 -20.30
C ALA A 241 -6.90 1.08 -20.06
N PRO A 242 -6.43 1.34 -18.83
CA PRO A 242 -5.57 2.49 -18.54
C PRO A 242 -4.35 2.57 -19.46
N ILE A 243 -3.85 3.78 -19.68
CA ILE A 243 -2.72 4.02 -20.61
C ILE A 243 -1.57 4.67 -19.84
N LEU A 244 -0.44 3.99 -19.80
CA LEU A 244 0.82 4.54 -19.30
C LEU A 244 1.49 5.36 -20.41
N CYS A 245 1.60 6.66 -20.21
CA CYS A 245 2.33 7.56 -21.10
C CYS A 245 3.77 7.72 -20.62
N ILE A 246 4.74 7.26 -21.42
CA ILE A 246 6.17 7.29 -21.06
C ILE A 246 6.66 8.74 -20.90
N GLU A 247 6.24 9.65 -21.77
CA GLU A 247 6.60 11.07 -21.68
C GLU A 247 6.10 11.72 -20.37
N ASP A 248 4.88 11.41 -19.92
CA ASP A 248 4.30 11.99 -18.71
C ASP A 248 5.04 11.54 -17.45
N VAL A 249 5.40 10.25 -17.38
CA VAL A 249 6.20 9.72 -16.27
C VAL A 249 7.59 10.30 -16.30
N THR A 250 8.22 10.35 -17.47
CA THR A 250 9.57 10.94 -17.65
C THR A 250 9.60 12.39 -17.18
N LYS A 251 8.61 13.19 -17.62
CA LYS A 251 8.46 14.58 -17.18
C LYS A 251 8.30 14.67 -15.67
N THR A 252 7.43 13.85 -15.08
CA THR A 252 7.21 13.82 -13.63
C THR A 252 8.50 13.49 -12.89
N CYS A 253 9.26 12.49 -13.33
CA CYS A 253 10.50 12.09 -12.67
C CYS A 253 11.60 13.16 -12.76
N LEU A 254 11.67 13.89 -13.89
CA LEU A 254 12.59 15.01 -14.09
C LEU A 254 12.22 16.23 -13.25
N GLU A 255 10.92 16.54 -13.13
CA GLU A 255 10.44 17.62 -12.26
C GLU A 255 10.73 17.30 -10.80
N TYR A 256 10.59 16.02 -10.40
CA TYR A 256 10.87 15.59 -9.04
C TYR A 256 12.36 15.61 -8.68
N SER A 257 13.28 15.44 -9.63
CA SER A 257 14.72 15.33 -9.35
C SER A 257 15.44 16.67 -9.13
N GLU A 258 14.77 17.81 -9.35
CA GLU A 258 15.28 19.20 -9.19
C GLU A 258 16.68 19.46 -9.78
N GLY A 259 17.14 18.63 -10.71
CA GLY A 259 18.47 18.72 -11.33
C GLY A 259 19.62 18.13 -10.51
N GLU A 260 19.37 17.47 -9.37
CA GLU A 260 20.41 16.77 -8.59
C GLU A 260 20.73 15.38 -9.16
N THR A 261 19.74 14.73 -9.76
CA THR A 261 19.86 13.42 -10.42
C THR A 261 19.16 13.44 -11.78
N GLU A 262 19.57 12.56 -12.69
CA GLU A 262 18.92 12.43 -14.00
C GLU A 262 17.49 11.85 -13.89
N TRP A 263 17.13 11.21 -12.77
CA TRP A 263 15.83 10.56 -12.59
C TRP A 263 15.47 10.36 -11.11
N ALA A 264 14.29 10.83 -10.68
CA ALA A 264 13.72 10.49 -9.37
C ALA A 264 12.99 9.14 -9.42
N SER A 265 13.13 8.30 -8.38
CA SER A 265 12.40 7.03 -8.31
C SER A 265 10.88 7.25 -8.35
N VAL A 266 10.13 6.33 -8.94
CA VAL A 266 8.69 6.47 -9.17
C VAL A 266 7.89 5.27 -8.68
N LEU A 267 6.78 5.55 -8.01
CA LEU A 267 5.70 4.63 -7.69
C LEU A 267 4.58 4.79 -8.73
N LEU A 268 4.37 3.75 -9.53
CA LEU A 268 3.27 3.64 -10.48
C LEU A 268 2.10 2.92 -9.82
N LEU A 269 0.93 3.55 -9.81
CA LEU A 269 -0.31 2.93 -9.34
C LEU A 269 -1.28 2.80 -10.51
N VAL A 270 -1.85 1.61 -10.69
CA VAL A 270 -2.79 1.31 -11.79
C VAL A 270 -4.13 0.86 -11.20
N PRO A 271 -5.06 1.79 -10.91
CA PRO A 271 -6.42 1.45 -10.51
C PRO A 271 -7.18 0.76 -11.66
N LEU A 272 -7.91 -0.31 -11.35
CA LEU A 272 -8.58 -1.18 -12.32
C LEU A 272 -9.97 -1.60 -11.83
N VAL A 273 -10.83 -1.92 -12.81
CA VAL A 273 -12.09 -2.65 -12.60
C VAL A 273 -12.12 -3.83 -13.58
N LEU A 274 -11.93 -5.05 -13.07
CA LEU A 274 -11.69 -6.27 -13.88
C LEU A 274 -12.89 -7.21 -13.98
N GLY A 275 -14.09 -6.72 -13.71
CA GLY A 275 -15.32 -7.52 -13.68
C GLY A 275 -16.48 -6.75 -13.04
N LEU A 276 -17.62 -7.43 -12.86
CA LEU A 276 -18.83 -6.87 -12.24
C LEU A 276 -18.92 -7.25 -10.76
N ASP A 277 -19.00 -8.56 -10.48
CA ASP A 277 -19.10 -9.08 -9.11
C ASP A 277 -17.78 -9.69 -8.59
N LYS A 278 -17.01 -10.25 -9.51
CA LYS A 278 -15.74 -10.94 -9.25
C LYS A 278 -14.77 -10.67 -10.38
N VAL A 279 -13.47 -10.82 -10.13
CA VAL A 279 -12.45 -10.71 -11.18
C VAL A 279 -12.76 -11.70 -12.30
N ASN A 280 -12.82 -11.22 -13.54
CA ASN A 280 -13.02 -12.08 -14.70
C ASN A 280 -11.80 -13.02 -14.87
N PRO A 281 -12.00 -14.35 -14.94
CA PRO A 281 -10.91 -15.32 -15.10
C PRO A 281 -9.92 -15.03 -16.24
N ARG A 282 -10.37 -14.31 -17.29
CA ARG A 282 -9.51 -13.88 -18.40
C ARG A 282 -8.31 -13.04 -17.95
N TYR A 283 -8.43 -12.28 -16.87
CA TYR A 283 -7.36 -11.42 -16.36
C TYR A 283 -6.41 -12.13 -15.39
N ILE A 284 -6.77 -13.31 -14.88
CA ILE A 284 -6.00 -14.02 -13.85
C ILE A 284 -4.56 -14.33 -14.32
N PRO A 285 -4.31 -14.84 -15.54
CA PRO A 285 -2.95 -15.05 -16.01
C PRO A 285 -2.13 -13.75 -16.05
N SER A 286 -2.76 -12.65 -16.48
CA SER A 286 -2.10 -11.35 -16.54
C SER A 286 -1.79 -10.81 -15.13
N LEU A 287 -2.70 -10.99 -14.16
CA LEU A 287 -2.48 -10.63 -12.76
C LEU A 287 -1.35 -11.44 -12.12
N ILE A 288 -1.26 -12.74 -12.42
CA ILE A 288 -0.13 -13.57 -11.94
C ILE A 288 1.18 -13.06 -12.54
N ALA A 289 1.18 -12.73 -13.83
CA ALA A 289 2.37 -12.24 -14.53
C ALA A 289 2.92 -10.94 -13.94
N THR A 290 2.10 -10.04 -13.39
CA THR A 290 2.59 -8.79 -12.76
C THR A 290 3.41 -9.04 -11.49
N PHE A 291 3.23 -10.17 -10.80
CA PHE A 291 4.09 -10.56 -9.67
C PHE A 291 5.48 -11.03 -10.10
N THR A 292 5.68 -11.32 -11.39
CA THR A 292 6.99 -11.70 -11.93
C THR A 292 7.89 -10.51 -12.26
N PHE A 293 7.35 -9.29 -12.20
CA PHE A 293 8.08 -8.09 -12.51
C PHE A 293 8.98 -7.74 -11.31
N PRO A 294 10.27 -7.46 -11.50
CA PRO A 294 11.14 -6.99 -10.41
C PRO A 294 10.59 -5.75 -9.69
N GLN A 295 9.84 -4.93 -10.42
CA GLN A 295 9.22 -3.70 -9.95
C GLN A 295 7.93 -3.93 -9.14
N SER A 296 7.43 -5.17 -9.06
CA SER A 296 6.11 -5.45 -8.48
C SER A 296 6.02 -5.05 -7.01
N LEU A 297 4.99 -4.25 -6.69
CA LEU A 297 4.54 -4.00 -5.33
C LEU A 297 3.22 -4.72 -5.04
N GLY A 298 2.77 -5.65 -5.89
CA GLY A 298 1.55 -6.41 -5.65
C GLY A 298 0.26 -5.63 -5.92
N ILE A 299 -0.81 -6.00 -5.21
CA ILE A 299 -2.18 -5.56 -5.49
C ILE A 299 -2.88 -5.06 -4.22
N LEU A 300 -3.42 -3.85 -4.29
CA LEU A 300 -4.43 -3.35 -3.35
C LEU A 300 -5.81 -3.84 -3.81
N GLY A 301 -6.48 -4.64 -3.01
CA GLY A 301 -7.79 -5.17 -3.39
C GLY A 301 -8.40 -6.06 -2.33
N GLY A 302 -9.63 -6.46 -2.54
CA GLY A 302 -10.40 -7.21 -1.55
C GLY A 302 -11.83 -6.75 -1.59
N LYS A 303 -12.70 -7.37 -0.80
CA LYS A 303 -14.12 -7.06 -0.83
C LYS A 303 -14.41 -5.72 -0.15
N PRO A 304 -15.52 -5.04 -0.49
CA PRO A 304 -15.95 -3.85 0.23
C PRO A 304 -16.01 -4.12 1.75
N GLY A 305 -15.35 -3.29 2.55
CA GLY A 305 -15.21 -3.48 4.01
C GLY A 305 -14.22 -4.57 4.45
N ALA A 306 -13.55 -5.25 3.53
CA ALA A 306 -12.54 -6.28 3.78
C ALA A 306 -11.38 -6.18 2.76
N SER A 307 -10.72 -5.01 2.72
CA SER A 307 -9.56 -4.78 1.84
C SER A 307 -8.33 -5.53 2.35
N THR A 308 -7.51 -6.01 1.43
CA THR A 308 -6.29 -6.77 1.69
C THR A 308 -5.15 -6.27 0.80
N TYR A 309 -3.92 -6.57 1.18
CA TYR A 309 -2.76 -6.30 0.34
C TYR A 309 -2.18 -7.62 -0.18
N ILE A 310 -2.40 -7.92 -1.46
CA ILE A 310 -1.89 -9.14 -2.10
C ILE A 310 -0.43 -8.91 -2.48
N VAL A 311 0.48 -9.69 -1.89
CA VAL A 311 1.93 -9.50 -1.98
C VAL A 311 2.61 -10.57 -2.84
N GLY A 312 1.96 -11.70 -3.06
CA GLY A 312 2.51 -12.77 -3.86
C GLY A 312 1.45 -13.71 -4.39
N VAL A 313 1.88 -14.67 -5.22
CA VAL A 313 1.02 -15.67 -5.83
C VAL A 313 1.69 -17.04 -5.86
N GLN A 314 0.87 -18.08 -5.76
CA GLN A 314 1.21 -19.44 -6.13
C GLN A 314 0.04 -20.00 -6.93
N GLU A 315 0.28 -20.36 -8.19
CA GLU A 315 -0.79 -20.69 -9.14
C GLU A 315 -1.81 -19.53 -9.23
N ASP A 316 -3.10 -19.81 -9.02
CA ASP A 316 -4.21 -18.87 -9.03
C ASP A 316 -4.55 -18.29 -7.64
N LYS A 317 -3.69 -18.50 -6.65
CA LYS A 317 -3.91 -18.09 -5.25
C LYS A 317 -2.97 -16.95 -4.89
N GLY A 318 -3.53 -15.86 -4.39
CA GLY A 318 -2.79 -14.70 -3.90
C GLY A 318 -2.52 -14.79 -2.41
N PHE A 319 -1.25 -14.68 -2.00
CA PHE A 319 -0.85 -14.45 -0.61
C PHE A 319 -1.08 -13.00 -0.23
N TYR A 320 -1.59 -12.75 0.98
CA TYR A 320 -1.95 -11.40 1.38
C TYR A 320 -1.63 -11.06 2.84
N LEU A 321 -1.44 -9.76 3.07
CA LEU A 321 -1.41 -9.14 4.39
C LEU A 321 -2.81 -8.61 4.75
N ASP A 322 -3.21 -8.91 5.99
CA ASP A 322 -4.58 -8.73 6.49
C ASP A 322 -4.62 -7.57 7.49
N PRO A 323 -5.17 -6.38 7.14
CA PRO A 323 -5.10 -5.19 7.98
C PRO A 323 -6.08 -5.20 9.17
N HIS A 324 -6.79 -6.29 9.42
CA HIS A 324 -8.01 -6.24 10.20
C HIS A 324 -7.91 -6.75 11.63
N ASP A 325 -6.70 -7.13 12.04
CA ASP A 325 -6.38 -7.31 13.44
C ASP A 325 -6.32 -5.93 14.13
N VAL A 326 -6.98 -5.81 15.29
CA VAL A 326 -7.08 -4.54 16.01
C VAL A 326 -5.97 -4.45 17.04
N GLN A 327 -5.12 -3.44 16.87
CA GLN A 327 -3.96 -3.21 17.72
C GLN A 327 -4.06 -1.83 18.40
N GLN A 328 -3.36 -1.65 19.52
CA GLN A 328 -3.22 -0.32 20.14
C GLN A 328 -2.25 0.52 19.31
N VAL A 329 -2.40 1.84 19.29
CA VAL A 329 -1.37 2.72 18.71
C VAL A 329 -0.02 2.47 19.38
N VAL A 330 1.04 2.44 18.56
CA VAL A 330 2.42 2.29 19.00
C VAL A 330 3.20 3.49 18.47
N THR A 331 3.99 4.12 19.33
CA THR A 331 4.93 5.16 18.92
C THR A 331 6.26 4.52 18.61
N VAL A 332 6.63 4.51 17.33
CA VAL A 332 7.97 4.12 16.86
C VAL A 332 8.78 5.40 16.70
N ASN A 333 9.92 5.47 17.37
CA ASN A 333 10.87 6.57 17.25
C ASN A 333 12.26 5.98 16.95
N LYS A 334 12.93 6.52 15.93
CA LYS A 334 14.30 6.15 15.53
C LYS A 334 15.34 6.25 16.65
N GLU A 335 15.13 7.14 17.62
CA GLU A 335 16.01 7.36 18.77
C GLU A 335 15.92 6.19 19.78
N THR A 336 14.82 5.45 19.76
CA THR A 336 14.59 4.28 20.62
C THR A 336 14.83 2.98 19.85
N LYS A 337 16.08 2.51 19.85
CA LYS A 337 16.48 1.25 19.18
C LYS A 337 15.79 -0.02 19.71
N ASP A 338 15.16 0.07 20.89
CA ASP A 338 14.38 -1.00 21.53
C ASP A 338 12.86 -0.91 21.24
N ALA A 339 12.44 -0.12 20.25
CA ALA A 339 11.03 -0.02 19.88
C ALA A 339 10.48 -1.39 19.44
N ASP A 340 9.37 -1.82 20.04
CA ASP A 340 8.70 -3.07 19.66
C ASP A 340 7.97 -2.89 18.33
N THR A 341 8.60 -3.38 17.25
CA THR A 341 8.05 -3.37 15.89
C THR A 341 7.26 -4.63 15.55
N SER A 342 7.06 -5.56 16.49
CA SER A 342 6.37 -6.83 16.22
C SER A 342 4.95 -6.64 15.67
N SER A 343 4.27 -5.59 16.10
CA SER A 343 2.93 -5.21 15.60
C SER A 343 2.87 -4.86 14.11
N TYR A 344 4.02 -4.56 13.50
CA TYR A 344 4.15 -4.18 12.09
C TYR A 344 4.57 -5.35 11.18
N HIS A 345 4.53 -6.59 11.66
CA HIS A 345 4.92 -7.77 10.90
C HIS A 345 3.95 -8.93 11.05
N CYS A 346 3.95 -9.84 10.08
CA CYS A 346 3.07 -11.00 10.06
C CYS A 346 3.82 -12.28 9.72
N ASN A 347 3.73 -13.28 10.60
CA ASN A 347 4.26 -14.62 10.33
C ASN A 347 3.16 -15.59 9.83
N THR A 348 1.92 -15.12 9.74
CA THR A 348 0.78 -15.96 9.30
C THR A 348 0.59 -15.83 7.79
N LEU A 349 1.01 -16.87 7.07
CA LEU A 349 0.74 -17.00 5.64
C LEU A 349 -0.75 -17.24 5.41
N ARG A 350 -1.41 -16.31 4.73
CA ARG A 350 -2.81 -16.42 4.32
C ARG A 350 -2.91 -16.28 2.81
N TYR A 351 -3.87 -16.97 2.22
CA TYR A 351 -4.10 -16.88 0.78
C TYR A 351 -5.60 -16.91 0.42
N VAL A 352 -5.92 -16.30 -0.72
CA VAL A 352 -7.24 -16.32 -1.34
C VAL A 352 -7.14 -16.63 -2.84
N PRO A 353 -8.13 -17.29 -3.46
CA PRO A 353 -8.19 -17.39 -4.92
C PRO A 353 -8.30 -15.99 -5.54
N LEU A 354 -7.50 -15.69 -6.56
CA LEU A 354 -7.52 -14.38 -7.23
C LEU A 354 -8.89 -14.07 -7.87
N GLU A 355 -9.60 -15.10 -8.34
CA GLU A 355 -10.97 -14.96 -8.86
C GLU A 355 -11.96 -14.46 -7.80
N SER A 356 -11.69 -14.70 -6.51
CA SER A 356 -12.60 -14.30 -5.41
C SER A 356 -12.44 -12.85 -4.95
N LEU A 357 -11.43 -12.15 -5.51
CA LEU A 357 -11.22 -10.74 -5.25
C LEU A 357 -12.36 -9.91 -5.85
N ASP A 358 -12.62 -8.77 -5.23
CA ASP A 358 -13.45 -7.75 -5.84
C ASP A 358 -12.79 -7.27 -7.14
N PRO A 359 -13.57 -7.03 -8.21
CA PRO A 359 -13.00 -6.57 -9.46
C PRO A 359 -12.37 -5.18 -9.37
N SER A 360 -12.72 -4.36 -8.37
CA SER A 360 -12.06 -3.08 -8.10
C SER A 360 -10.77 -3.30 -7.30
N LEU A 361 -9.63 -3.07 -7.95
CA LEU A 361 -8.30 -3.24 -7.36
C LEU A 361 -7.31 -2.20 -7.91
N ALA A 362 -6.12 -2.13 -7.34
CA ALA A 362 -5.03 -1.33 -7.91
C ALA A 362 -3.71 -2.12 -7.88
N LEU A 363 -2.97 -2.07 -8.97
CA LEU A 363 -1.62 -2.63 -9.06
C LEU A 363 -0.60 -1.57 -8.64
N GLY A 364 0.48 -1.97 -7.98
CA GLY A 364 1.61 -1.09 -7.69
C GLY A 364 2.90 -1.57 -8.32
N PHE A 365 3.70 -0.64 -8.82
CA PHE A 365 5.06 -0.90 -9.29
C PHE A 365 6.02 0.19 -8.84
N TYR A 366 7.19 -0.19 -8.35
CA TYR A 366 8.27 0.72 -7.97
C TYR A 366 9.41 0.63 -9.00
N CYS A 367 9.76 1.76 -9.59
CA CYS A 367 10.92 1.88 -10.47
C CYS A 367 11.95 2.80 -9.81
N ARG A 368 13.14 2.25 -9.49
CA ARG A 368 14.19 2.99 -8.78
C ARG A 368 14.77 4.12 -9.61
N ASP A 369 15.03 3.84 -10.88
CA ASP A 369 15.72 4.72 -11.81
C ASP A 369 15.12 4.57 -13.22
N LYS A 370 15.73 5.28 -14.18
CA LYS A 370 15.30 5.26 -15.57
C LYS A 370 15.42 3.88 -16.22
N ASP A 371 16.48 3.14 -15.94
CA ASP A 371 16.71 1.82 -16.54
C ASP A 371 15.65 0.82 -16.04
N ASP A 372 15.32 0.89 -14.75
CA ASP A 372 14.26 0.09 -14.14
C ASP A 372 12.87 0.43 -14.72
N PHE A 373 12.61 1.72 -14.98
CA PHE A 373 11.39 2.16 -15.65
C PHE A 373 11.30 1.71 -17.12
N ASP A 374 12.42 1.75 -17.84
CA ASP A 374 12.48 1.28 -19.23
C ASP A 374 12.28 -0.25 -19.31
N ASP A 375 12.87 -1.02 -18.40
CA ASP A 375 12.61 -2.47 -18.25
C ASP A 375 11.13 -2.75 -17.91
N PHE A 376 10.54 -1.99 -16.99
CA PHE A 376 9.11 -2.08 -16.69
C PHE A 376 8.25 -1.83 -17.94
N CYS A 377 8.55 -0.79 -18.74
CA CYS A 377 7.81 -0.49 -19.96
C CYS A 377 7.89 -1.62 -21.00
N ILE A 378 9.05 -2.26 -21.15
CA ILE A 378 9.24 -3.42 -22.03
C ILE A 378 8.36 -4.59 -21.56
N ARG A 379 8.38 -4.91 -20.27
CA ARG A 379 7.58 -6.00 -19.68
C ARG A 379 6.09 -5.72 -19.78
N ALA A 380 5.66 -4.50 -19.46
CA ALA A 380 4.27 -4.07 -19.55
C ALA A 380 3.75 -4.12 -20.99
N THR A 381 4.55 -3.68 -21.97
CA THR A 381 4.19 -3.78 -23.39
C THR A 381 4.02 -5.23 -23.82
N LYS A 382 4.93 -6.12 -23.40
CA LYS A 382 4.82 -7.56 -23.66
C LYS A 382 3.56 -8.15 -23.02
N LEU A 383 3.30 -7.84 -21.75
CA LEU A 383 2.12 -8.30 -21.03
C LEU A 383 0.81 -7.88 -21.73
N ALA A 384 0.75 -6.64 -22.23
CA ALA A 384 -0.39 -6.15 -23.00
C ALA A 384 -0.57 -6.90 -24.33
N GLY A 385 0.54 -7.23 -25.02
CA GLY A 385 0.53 -8.03 -26.25
C GLY A 385 0.05 -9.47 -26.03
N ASP A 386 0.47 -10.09 -24.93
CA ASP A 386 0.11 -11.48 -24.58
C ASP A 386 -1.34 -11.60 -24.06
N ALA A 387 -2.00 -10.48 -23.75
CA ALA A 387 -3.34 -10.43 -23.16
C ALA A 387 -4.50 -10.74 -24.14
N ASN A 388 -4.19 -11.08 -25.40
CA ASN A 388 -5.17 -11.50 -26.42
C ASN A 388 -6.38 -10.56 -26.53
N GLY A 389 -6.17 -9.24 -26.54
CA GLY A 389 -7.22 -8.22 -26.67
C GLY A 389 -7.92 -7.82 -25.37
N ALA A 390 -7.45 -8.26 -24.20
CA ALA A 390 -7.93 -7.79 -22.89
C ALA A 390 -6.75 -7.41 -21.96
N PRO A 391 -5.95 -6.39 -22.31
CA PRO A 391 -4.81 -5.96 -21.48
C PRO A 391 -5.30 -5.37 -20.15
N LEU A 392 -4.48 -5.52 -19.10
CA LEU A 392 -4.72 -4.84 -17.81
C LEU A 392 -4.55 -3.32 -17.96
N PHE A 393 -3.50 -2.91 -18.67
CA PHE A 393 -3.18 -1.54 -19.06
C PHE A 393 -2.31 -1.60 -20.32
N THR A 394 -2.17 -0.49 -21.02
CA THR A 394 -1.33 -0.37 -22.23
C THR A 394 -0.26 0.70 -22.05
N VAL A 395 0.79 0.68 -22.89
CA VAL A 395 1.90 1.62 -22.83
C VAL A 395 1.96 2.40 -24.14
N THR A 396 2.11 3.73 -24.07
CA THR A 396 2.33 4.63 -25.22
C THR A 396 3.54 5.52 -24.98
N GLN A 397 4.19 5.94 -26.06
CA GLN A 397 5.31 6.90 -25.98
C GLN A 397 4.79 8.29 -25.62
N SER A 398 3.81 8.78 -26.35
CA SER A 398 3.20 10.09 -26.18
C SER A 398 1.69 10.03 -26.34
N HIS A 399 0.99 11.05 -25.84
CA HIS A 399 -0.40 11.29 -26.23
C HIS A 399 -0.42 11.59 -27.72
N ARG A 400 -1.02 10.71 -28.54
CA ARG A 400 -1.24 11.04 -29.95
C ARG A 400 -2.10 12.30 -30.00
N GLY A 401 -1.49 13.42 -30.38
CA GLY A 401 -2.21 14.65 -30.69
C GLY A 401 -3.31 14.33 -31.69
N GLY A 402 -4.55 14.56 -31.29
CA GLY A 402 -5.70 14.43 -32.16
C GLY A 402 -5.64 15.52 -33.23
N GLU A 403 -4.94 15.29 -34.33
CA GLU A 403 -5.14 16.06 -35.55
C GLU A 403 -4.77 15.24 -36.80
N ARG A 404 -5.75 15.20 -37.73
CA ARG A 404 -5.70 14.91 -39.17
C ARG A 404 -5.73 13.44 -39.62
N GLY A 405 -6.94 13.03 -39.96
CA GLY A 405 -7.20 12.23 -41.16
C GLY A 405 -7.93 13.05 -42.22
N ILE A 406 -7.30 14.10 -42.78
CA ILE A 406 -7.67 14.56 -44.13
C ILE A 406 -6.97 13.60 -45.08
N ALA A 407 -7.66 12.53 -45.46
CA ALA A 407 -7.24 11.70 -46.57
C ALA A 407 -7.56 12.44 -47.88
N GLU A 408 -6.57 13.14 -48.42
CA GLU A 408 -6.54 13.49 -49.84
C GLU A 408 -6.62 12.18 -50.65
N THR A 409 -7.79 11.88 -51.20
CA THR A 409 -7.92 10.88 -52.26
C THR A 409 -8.26 11.62 -53.55
N ARG A 410 -7.22 11.87 -54.35
CA ARG A 410 -7.38 12.15 -55.79
C ARG A 410 -7.81 10.85 -56.46
N SER A 411 -9.09 10.73 -56.82
CA SER A 411 -9.55 9.81 -57.86
C SER A 411 -10.68 10.45 -58.68
N VAL A 412 -10.29 10.82 -59.89
CA VAL A 412 -11.05 10.89 -61.16
C VAL A 412 -12.58 10.93 -61.05
N ALA A 413 -13.12 12.07 -61.49
CA ALA A 413 -14.54 12.29 -61.72
C ALA A 413 -15.13 11.28 -62.73
N SER A 414 -16.20 10.60 -62.32
CA SER A 414 -17.20 10.03 -63.21
C SER A 414 -18.57 10.29 -62.58
N SER A 415 -19.31 11.19 -63.21
CA SER A 415 -20.67 11.61 -62.93
C SER A 415 -21.67 10.45 -63.00
N THR A 416 -22.47 10.24 -61.95
CA THR A 416 -23.85 9.75 -62.09
C THR A 416 -24.66 10.19 -60.85
N GLU A 417 -25.64 11.05 -61.09
CA GLU A 417 -26.71 11.41 -60.15
C GLU A 417 -27.61 10.20 -59.89
N ILE A 418 -28.03 9.94 -58.65
CA ILE A 418 -29.30 9.31 -58.29
C ILE A 418 -29.70 9.77 -56.89
N SER A 419 -30.96 10.18 -56.79
CA SER A 419 -31.73 10.70 -55.67
C SER A 419 -32.35 9.63 -54.76
N GLY A 420 -32.70 10.04 -53.53
CA GLY A 420 -33.63 9.35 -52.60
C GLY A 420 -32.89 8.66 -51.45
N GLU A 421 -33.33 8.64 -50.20
CA GLU A 421 -34.56 9.06 -49.52
C GLU A 421 -34.18 9.23 -48.02
N GLU A 422 -34.84 10.14 -47.33
CA GLU A 422 -34.73 10.32 -45.87
C GLU A 422 -35.40 9.14 -45.15
N HIS A 423 -34.70 8.55 -44.16
CA HIS A 423 -35.34 7.76 -43.12
C HIS A 423 -34.67 8.04 -41.78
N GLU A 424 -35.39 8.77 -40.94
CA GLU A 424 -35.16 8.87 -39.50
C GLU A 424 -35.37 7.48 -38.88
N ASP A 425 -34.48 7.07 -37.96
CA ASP A 425 -34.84 6.08 -36.95
C ASP A 425 -34.15 6.39 -35.62
N ASP A 426 -35.04 6.46 -34.65
CA ASP A 426 -34.97 6.88 -33.25
C ASP A 426 -34.35 5.74 -32.41
N TRP A 427 -33.26 6.01 -31.68
CA TRP A 427 -32.72 5.05 -30.70
C TRP A 427 -32.90 5.59 -29.29
N GLN A 428 -34.03 5.21 -28.67
CA GLN A 428 -34.25 5.31 -27.24
C GLN A 428 -33.45 4.25 -26.48
N LEU A 429 -32.84 4.73 -25.40
CA LEU A 429 -32.03 4.01 -24.41
C LEU A 429 -32.78 2.85 -23.74
N LEU A 430 -32.05 1.74 -23.56
CA LEU A 430 -32.13 0.88 -22.38
C LEU A 430 -30.72 0.62 -21.85
#